data_AF-A0A3B4Y6H1-F1
#
_entry.id   AF-A0A3B4Y6H1-F1
#
_cell.length_a   1.000
_cell.length_b   1.000
_cell.length_c   1.000
_cell.angle_alpha   90.00
_cell.angle_beta   90.00
_cell.angle_gamma   90.00
#
_symmetry.space_group_name_H-M   'P 1'
#
loop_
_entity.id
_entity.type
_entity.pdbx_description
1 polymer ?
#
loop_
_entity_poly.entity_id
_entity_poly.type
_entity_poly.pdbx_seq_one_letter_code
_entity_poly.pdbx_strand_id
1 'polypeptide(L)'
;MPQKLLKTAHYIELGSYQHWPVLIPQRIRLYTYEQIPLFLKENPYITDGYRAHLPSKLCLKSIFILSNETVNIWSHLLGFLLFFSLGVNDLSSVLPASGANREDYVIYAIGLFCFQVCMLCSVGYHLFSCHRSEKTCRRWLALDYAGISVGILGCYVPGIFYAFYCNAFWRQVYLLTVLSLILAVFCAQVHPRYLSNDWRRIRMAIFCCVAGISVIPACHWVLLTGGFTSDVVQTIVMHKTILFLKHLLISHVLGQLNYLGASHQLWHILVVVMFYWWHQTAVHIMHFRHTQPCPTRTSRS
;
A
#
# COMPACT_ATOMS: atom_id res chain seq x y z
N MET A 1 -48.17 32.36 12.24
CA MET A 1 -46.82 32.53 11.64
C MET A 1 -46.30 33.91 12.05
N PRO A 2 -44.99 34.12 12.31
CA PRO A 2 -43.86 33.28 11.89
C PRO A 2 -42.96 32.75 13.03
N GLN A 3 -42.26 31.66 12.69
CA GLN A 3 -41.04 31.11 13.32
C GLN A 3 -39.85 32.08 13.21
N LYS A 4 -38.87 31.98 14.13
CA LYS A 4 -37.52 31.47 13.80
C LYS A 4 -36.59 31.35 15.01
N LEU A 5 -35.97 30.17 15.10
CA LEU A 5 -34.70 29.85 15.76
C LEU A 5 -33.60 30.89 15.45
N LEU A 6 -32.68 31.13 16.40
CA LEU A 6 -31.26 30.97 16.08
C LEU A 6 -30.41 30.60 17.31
N LYS A 7 -29.56 29.60 17.08
CA LYS A 7 -28.62 28.90 17.96
C LYS A 7 -27.65 29.84 18.69
N THR A 8 -27.57 29.71 20.00
CA THR A 8 -26.38 30.10 20.78
C THR A 8 -25.26 29.12 20.46
N ALA A 9 -24.29 29.56 19.67
CA ALA A 9 -23.04 28.83 19.47
C ALA A 9 -22.24 28.86 20.78
N HIS A 10 -22.15 27.72 21.46
CA HIS A 10 -21.20 27.54 22.54
C HIS A 10 -19.79 27.57 21.96
N TYR A 11 -19.07 28.66 22.23
CA TYR A 11 -17.62 28.69 22.11
C TYR A 11 -17.05 27.79 23.20
N ILE A 12 -16.44 26.68 22.80
CA ILE A 12 -15.60 25.88 23.70
C ILE A 12 -14.22 26.53 23.64
N GLU A 13 -13.82 27.16 24.75
CA GLU A 13 -12.44 27.59 24.96
C GLU A 13 -11.55 26.35 24.92
N LEU A 14 -10.70 26.27 23.89
CA LEU A 14 -9.64 25.27 23.82
C LEU A 14 -8.61 25.61 24.90
N GLY A 15 -8.48 24.70 25.86
CA GLY A 15 -7.50 24.77 26.93
C GLY A 15 -6.09 25.02 26.41
N SER A 16 -5.38 25.84 27.17
CA SER A 16 -3.97 26.21 27.04
C SER A 16 -3.05 25.01 26.74
N TYR A 17 -2.61 24.87 25.50
CA TYR A 17 -1.37 24.15 25.17
C TYR A 17 -0.25 25.16 25.00
N GLN A 18 0.64 25.19 25.99
CA GLN A 18 1.72 26.15 26.12
C GLN A 18 2.93 25.69 25.28
N HIS A 19 3.18 26.42 24.19
CA HIS A 19 4.45 26.55 23.44
C HIS A 19 5.00 25.33 22.68
N TRP A 20 4.58 25.20 21.41
CA TRP A 20 5.44 24.75 20.31
C TRP A 20 5.27 25.74 19.16
N PRO A 21 6.33 26.33 18.58
CA PRO A 21 6.19 27.30 17.49
C PRO A 21 5.94 26.55 16.18
N VAL A 22 4.74 25.96 16.03
CA VAL A 22 4.26 25.52 14.72
C VAL A 22 3.68 26.76 14.05
N LEU A 23 4.31 27.22 12.97
CA LEU A 23 3.75 28.23 12.08
C LEU A 23 2.42 27.70 11.52
N ILE A 24 1.28 28.03 12.14
CA ILE A 24 -0.05 27.63 11.65
C ILE A 24 -0.43 28.58 10.50
N PRO A 25 -0.43 28.14 9.22
CA PRO A 25 -0.96 28.95 8.13
C PRO A 25 -2.46 29.10 8.37
N GLN A 26 -2.98 30.34 8.42
CA GLN A 26 -4.39 30.73 8.59
C GLN A 26 -5.39 29.56 8.71
N ARG A 27 -5.49 29.08 9.97
CA ARG A 27 -6.51 28.27 10.65
C ARG A 27 -7.24 27.18 9.85
N ILE A 28 -6.52 26.12 9.47
CA ILE A 28 -7.17 24.81 9.30
C ILE A 28 -7.60 24.32 10.69
N ARG A 29 -8.92 24.29 10.95
CA ARG A 29 -9.48 23.81 12.22
C ARG A 29 -9.48 22.28 12.26
N LEU A 30 -9.05 21.72 13.39
CA LEU A 30 -9.21 20.30 13.71
C LEU A 30 -10.50 20.07 14.48
N TYR A 31 -11.07 18.88 14.30
CA TYR A 31 -12.36 18.48 14.84
C TYR A 31 -12.21 17.23 15.70
N THR A 32 -13.06 17.12 16.71
CA THR A 32 -13.23 15.89 17.49
C THR A 32 -14.08 14.88 16.74
N TYR A 33 -14.01 13.61 17.13
CA TYR A 33 -14.79 12.51 16.53
C TYR A 33 -16.29 12.79 16.50
N GLU A 34 -16.83 13.56 17.46
CA GLU A 34 -18.25 13.87 17.46
C GLU A 34 -18.66 14.96 16.47
N GLN A 35 -17.71 15.81 16.08
CA GLN A 35 -17.95 16.96 15.23
C GLN A 35 -17.80 16.66 13.74
N ILE A 36 -17.26 15.49 13.37
CA ILE A 36 -17.05 15.13 11.96
C ILE A 36 -18.29 14.51 11.32
N PRO A 37 -18.45 14.64 9.99
CA PRO A 37 -19.48 13.93 9.23
C PRO A 37 -19.45 12.41 9.41
N LEU A 38 -20.63 11.77 9.32
CA LEU A 38 -20.78 10.33 9.49
C LEU A 38 -19.88 9.49 8.56
N PHE A 39 -19.62 9.95 7.34
CA PHE A 39 -18.76 9.22 6.40
C PHE A 39 -17.26 9.22 6.77
N LEU A 40 -16.84 10.05 7.74
CA LEU A 40 -15.47 10.06 8.30
C LEU A 40 -15.37 9.34 9.64
N LYS A 41 -16.51 8.98 10.26
CA LYS A 41 -16.57 8.27 11.54
C LYS A 41 -16.30 6.77 11.33
N GLU A 42 -15.04 6.40 11.18
CA GLU A 42 -14.64 4.99 10.99
C GLU A 42 -14.17 4.30 12.28
N ASN A 43 -13.33 4.99 13.07
CA ASN A 43 -12.70 4.44 14.26
C ASN A 43 -13.03 5.29 15.50
N PRO A 44 -13.90 4.82 16.42
CA PRO A 44 -14.29 5.58 17.60
C PRO A 44 -13.17 5.75 18.63
N TYR A 45 -12.08 5.00 18.52
CA TYR A 45 -10.92 5.13 19.42
C TYR A 45 -10.02 6.32 19.08
N ILE A 46 -10.18 6.93 17.89
CA ILE A 46 -9.50 8.18 17.54
C ILE A 46 -10.48 9.31 17.86
N THR A 47 -10.20 10.08 18.91
CA THR A 47 -11.15 11.02 19.48
C THR A 47 -10.98 12.47 19.00
N ASP A 48 -9.81 12.81 18.45
CA ASP A 48 -9.45 14.17 18.02
C ASP A 48 -8.45 14.17 16.84
N GLY A 49 -8.20 15.35 16.27
CA GLY A 49 -7.19 15.56 15.24
C GLY A 49 -7.72 15.44 13.81
N TYR A 50 -9.05 15.39 13.64
CA TYR A 50 -9.67 15.24 12.33
C TYR A 50 -9.66 16.53 11.53
N ARG A 51 -9.40 16.42 10.23
CA ARG A 51 -9.63 17.48 9.26
C ARG A 51 -10.99 17.25 8.61
N ALA A 52 -11.80 18.30 8.45
CA ALA A 52 -13.10 18.20 7.79
C ALA A 52 -13.47 19.51 7.07
N HIS A 53 -14.40 19.40 6.12
CA HIS A 53 -15.01 20.53 5.39
C HIS A 53 -14.01 21.42 4.62
N LEU A 54 -12.87 20.88 4.22
CA LEU A 54 -11.84 21.66 3.51
C LEU A 54 -12.10 21.73 2.00
N PRO A 55 -11.91 22.88 1.34
CA PRO A 55 -11.77 22.95 -0.13
C PRO A 55 -10.41 22.36 -0.56
N SER A 56 -10.30 21.92 -1.82
CA SER A 56 -9.10 21.23 -2.36
C SER A 56 -7.77 21.93 -2.05
N LYS A 57 -7.69 23.25 -2.15
CA LYS A 57 -6.47 24.02 -1.85
C LYS A 57 -6.05 23.88 -0.39
N LEU A 58 -7.01 23.83 0.54
CA LEU A 58 -6.73 23.62 1.96
C LEU A 58 -6.44 22.15 2.27
N CYS A 59 -7.04 21.19 1.57
CA CYS A 59 -6.63 19.78 1.64
C CYS A 59 -5.13 19.65 1.33
N LEU A 60 -4.65 20.23 0.22
CA LEU A 60 -3.22 20.22 -0.13
C LEU A 60 -2.34 20.90 0.94
N LYS A 61 -2.73 22.09 1.41
CA LYS A 61 -1.98 22.78 2.47
C LYS A 61 -1.97 22.03 3.80
N SER A 62 -2.97 21.18 4.05
CA SER A 62 -3.09 20.42 5.29
C SER A 62 -2.05 19.32 5.45
N ILE A 63 -1.24 19.03 4.43
CA ILE A 63 -0.10 18.10 4.52
C ILE A 63 0.92 18.51 5.60
N PHE A 64 1.05 19.82 5.82
CA PHE A 64 1.94 20.41 6.83
C PHE A 64 1.24 20.64 8.18
N ILE A 65 -0.01 20.18 8.34
CA ILE A 65 -0.76 20.28 9.58
C ILE A 65 -0.73 18.92 10.28
N LEU A 66 -0.42 18.94 11.58
CA LEU A 66 -0.48 17.75 12.42
C LEU A 66 -1.95 17.35 12.62
N SER A 67 -2.29 16.15 12.18
CA SER A 67 -3.63 15.57 12.20
C SER A 67 -3.53 14.05 12.41
N ASN A 68 -4.66 13.39 12.67
CA ASN A 68 -4.73 11.94 12.78
C ASN A 68 -4.28 11.20 11.49
N GLU A 69 -4.31 11.91 10.36
CA GLU A 69 -3.91 11.43 9.04
C GLU A 69 -2.44 11.73 8.66
N THR A 70 -1.70 12.47 9.49
CA THR A 70 -0.35 12.93 9.14
C THR A 70 0.59 11.77 8.85
N VAL A 71 0.60 10.74 9.70
CA VAL A 71 1.44 9.55 9.47
C VAL A 71 0.98 8.76 8.24
N ASN A 72 -0.33 8.66 7.99
CA ASN A 72 -0.85 7.97 6.81
C ASN A 72 -0.37 8.65 5.51
N ILE A 73 -0.40 9.99 5.48
CA ILE A 73 0.07 10.78 4.33
C ILE A 73 1.59 10.66 4.17
N TRP A 74 2.34 10.95 5.23
CA TRP A 74 3.81 11.05 5.13
C TRP A 74 4.47 9.69 4.94
N SER A 75 3.95 8.61 5.54
CA SER A 75 4.53 7.28 5.35
C SER A 75 4.47 6.82 3.90
N HIS A 76 3.33 7.00 3.21
CA HIS A 76 3.20 6.65 1.80
C HIS A 76 3.84 7.69 0.86
N LEU A 77 3.89 8.98 1.22
CA LEU A 77 4.64 9.97 0.42
C LEU A 77 6.15 9.69 0.43
N LEU A 78 6.71 9.38 1.60
CA LEU A 78 8.10 8.94 1.72
C LEU A 78 8.31 7.59 1.02
N GLY A 79 7.34 6.67 1.11
CA GLY A 79 7.33 5.43 0.35
C GLY A 79 7.42 5.67 -1.17
N PHE A 80 6.62 6.59 -1.72
CA PHE A 80 6.71 6.99 -3.12
C PHE A 80 8.12 7.49 -3.49
N LEU A 81 8.70 8.40 -2.70
CA LEU A 81 10.04 8.92 -2.94
C LEU A 81 11.11 7.82 -2.88
N LEU A 82 10.97 6.86 -1.96
CA LEU A 82 11.83 5.69 -1.85
C LEU A 82 11.76 4.85 -3.14
N PHE A 83 10.57 4.44 -3.59
CA PHE A 83 10.44 3.61 -4.79
C PHE A 83 10.81 4.34 -6.08
N PHE A 84 10.60 5.65 -6.15
CA PHE A 84 11.11 6.48 -7.24
C PHE A 84 12.65 6.47 -7.27
N SER A 85 13.29 6.69 -6.12
CA SER A 85 14.75 6.69 -6.00
C SER A 85 15.34 5.31 -6.31
N LEU A 86 14.69 4.23 -5.85
CA LEU A 86 15.05 2.86 -6.21
C LEU A 86 14.91 2.63 -7.71
N GLY A 87 13.84 3.12 -8.35
CA GLY A 87 13.71 3.04 -9.80
C GLY A 87 14.86 3.71 -10.55
N VAL A 88 15.22 4.93 -10.15
CA VAL A 88 16.37 5.62 -10.75
C VAL A 88 17.66 4.82 -10.53
N ASN A 89 17.92 4.36 -9.30
CA ASN A 89 19.10 3.57 -8.95
C ASN A 89 19.16 2.24 -9.73
N ASP A 90 18.04 1.55 -9.86
CA ASP A 90 17.99 0.24 -10.48
C ASP A 90 18.19 0.33 -11.99
N LEU A 91 17.53 1.27 -12.65
CA LEU A 91 17.70 1.50 -14.08
C LEU A 91 19.09 2.05 -14.44
N SER A 92 19.71 2.84 -13.55
CA SER A 92 21.02 3.47 -13.83
C SER A 92 22.22 2.63 -13.41
N SER A 93 22.10 1.82 -12.37
CA SER A 93 23.24 1.19 -11.69
C SER A 93 23.06 -0.32 -11.53
N VAL A 94 21.97 -0.78 -10.92
CA VAL A 94 21.80 -2.20 -10.55
C VAL A 94 21.62 -3.09 -11.78
N LEU A 95 20.73 -2.73 -12.70
CA LEU A 95 20.45 -3.52 -13.90
C LEU A 95 21.65 -3.54 -14.86
N PRO A 96 22.33 -2.42 -15.17
CA PRO A 96 23.56 -2.45 -15.95
C PRO A 96 24.67 -3.29 -15.30
N ALA A 97 24.91 -3.13 -13.99
CA ALA A 97 25.95 -3.87 -13.29
C ALA A 97 25.71 -5.38 -13.26
N SER A 98 24.43 -5.81 -13.30
CA SER A 98 24.05 -7.22 -13.31
C SER A 98 24.01 -7.84 -14.72
N GLY A 99 24.32 -7.07 -15.77
CA GLY A 99 24.19 -7.52 -17.16
C GLY A 99 22.74 -7.85 -17.53
N ALA A 100 21.78 -7.10 -16.99
CA ALA A 100 20.35 -7.32 -17.18
C ALA A 100 19.93 -7.22 -18.64
N ASN A 101 18.98 -8.06 -19.05
CA ASN A 101 18.39 -8.05 -20.39
C ASN A 101 17.20 -7.09 -20.46
N ARG A 102 16.65 -6.85 -21.65
CA ARG A 102 15.51 -5.92 -21.84
C ARG A 102 14.25 -6.31 -21.06
N GLU A 103 14.01 -7.60 -20.86
CA GLU A 103 12.85 -8.08 -20.11
C GLU A 103 12.97 -7.67 -18.63
N ASP A 104 14.17 -7.77 -18.05
CA ASP A 104 14.41 -7.36 -16.67
C ASP A 104 14.09 -5.87 -16.47
N TYR A 105 14.54 -5.00 -17.38
CA TYR A 105 14.19 -3.56 -17.34
C TYR A 105 12.69 -3.33 -17.34
N VAL A 106 11.95 -4.05 -18.19
CA VAL A 106 10.49 -3.92 -18.28
C VAL A 106 9.82 -4.40 -16.98
N ILE A 107 10.24 -5.56 -16.46
CA ILE A 107 9.65 -6.15 -15.25
C ILE A 107 9.89 -5.27 -14.02
N TYR A 108 11.11 -4.73 -13.84
CA TYR A 108 11.40 -3.80 -12.75
C TYR A 108 10.67 -2.47 -12.89
N ALA A 109 10.65 -1.90 -14.09
CA ALA A 109 9.94 -0.65 -14.33
C ALA A 109 8.44 -0.79 -14.03
N ILE A 110 7.80 -1.89 -14.46
CA ILE A 110 6.40 -2.17 -14.15
C ILE A 110 6.18 -2.35 -12.65
N GLY A 111 6.99 -3.16 -11.98
CA GLY A 111 6.85 -3.42 -10.53
C GLY A 111 6.97 -2.15 -9.69
N LEU A 112 8.00 -1.35 -9.94
CA LEU A 112 8.23 -0.09 -9.23
C LEU A 112 7.20 0.98 -9.58
N PHE A 113 6.73 1.04 -10.83
CA PHE A 113 5.64 1.92 -11.22
C PHE A 113 4.35 1.56 -10.46
N CYS A 114 4.02 0.27 -10.37
CA CYS A 114 2.88 -0.20 -9.60
C CYS A 114 2.96 0.19 -8.11
N PHE A 115 4.12 0.07 -7.48
CA PHE A 115 4.32 0.50 -6.09
C PHE A 115 4.13 2.01 -5.93
N GLN A 116 4.68 2.81 -6.85
CA GLN A 116 4.51 4.27 -6.84
C GLN A 116 3.05 4.69 -7.01
N VAL A 117 2.31 4.08 -7.93
CA VAL A 117 0.88 4.36 -8.14
C VAL A 117 0.08 4.02 -6.87
N CYS A 118 0.33 2.86 -6.25
CA CYS A 118 -0.31 2.48 -4.99
C CYS A 118 -0.10 3.53 -3.89
N MET A 119 1.16 3.97 -3.71
CA MET A 119 1.52 4.98 -2.71
C MET A 119 0.85 6.33 -2.99
N LEU A 120 0.86 6.81 -4.24
CA LEU A 120 0.25 8.09 -4.61
C LEU A 120 -1.28 8.09 -4.50
N CYS A 121 -1.95 7.00 -4.91
CA CYS A 121 -3.40 6.84 -4.73
C CYS A 121 -3.79 6.97 -3.25
N SER A 122 -3.00 6.34 -2.38
CA SER A 122 -3.21 6.37 -0.95
C SER A 122 -2.94 7.74 -0.32
N VAL A 123 -1.82 8.39 -0.69
CA VAL A 123 -1.56 9.79 -0.32
C VAL A 123 -2.71 10.69 -0.75
N GLY A 124 -3.21 10.52 -1.98
CA GLY A 124 -4.35 11.27 -2.50
C GLY A 124 -5.60 11.09 -1.63
N TYR A 125 -5.95 9.85 -1.28
CA TYR A 125 -7.07 9.61 -0.37
C TYR A 125 -6.89 10.26 0.99
N HIS A 126 -5.78 10.02 1.68
CA HIS A 126 -5.59 10.57 3.02
C HIS A 126 -5.46 12.11 3.00
N LEU A 127 -5.05 12.72 1.89
CA LEU A 127 -5.02 14.17 1.75
C LEU A 127 -6.41 14.76 1.49
N PHE A 128 -7.25 14.09 0.68
CA PHE A 128 -8.56 14.58 0.25
C PHE A 128 -9.76 13.96 0.98
N SER A 129 -9.55 13.04 1.93
CA SER A 129 -10.62 12.45 2.77
C SER A 129 -11.39 13.54 3.53
N CYS A 130 -10.71 14.61 3.94
CA CYS A 130 -11.28 15.76 4.64
C CYS A 130 -12.03 16.77 3.75
N HIS A 131 -12.15 16.49 2.45
CA HIS A 131 -12.73 17.44 1.50
C HIS A 131 -14.22 17.70 1.77
N ARG A 132 -14.69 18.93 1.53
CA ARG A 132 -16.08 19.35 1.77
C ARG A 132 -17.14 18.59 0.96
N SER A 133 -16.74 17.93 -0.13
CA SER A 133 -17.60 17.15 -1.01
C SER A 133 -17.38 15.67 -0.77
N GLU A 134 -18.39 14.99 -0.23
CA GLU A 134 -18.37 13.54 -0.01
C GLU A 134 -18.11 12.75 -1.31
N LYS A 135 -18.60 13.25 -2.46
CA LYS A 135 -18.34 12.64 -3.77
C LYS A 135 -16.84 12.61 -4.08
N THR A 136 -16.12 13.66 -3.72
CA THR A 136 -14.66 13.73 -3.90
C THR A 136 -13.96 12.74 -2.98
N CYS A 137 -14.36 12.68 -1.70
CA CYS A 137 -13.81 11.72 -0.73
C CYS A 137 -14.01 10.28 -1.20
N ARG A 138 -15.22 9.92 -1.65
CA ARG A 138 -15.54 8.58 -2.17
C ARG A 138 -14.75 8.22 -3.43
N ARG A 139 -14.51 9.18 -4.34
CA ARG A 139 -13.68 8.95 -5.53
C ARG A 139 -12.23 8.66 -5.17
N TRP A 140 -11.66 9.43 -4.26
CA TRP A 140 -10.31 9.17 -3.78
C TRP A 140 -10.21 7.84 -3.02
N LEU A 141 -11.22 7.50 -2.22
CA LEU A 141 -11.30 6.18 -1.57
C LEU A 141 -11.34 5.04 -2.60
N ALA A 142 -12.09 5.21 -3.70
CA ALA A 142 -12.09 4.24 -4.80
C ALA A 142 -10.70 4.10 -5.44
N LEU A 143 -10.01 5.23 -5.67
CA LEU A 143 -8.66 5.24 -6.22
C LEU A 143 -7.64 4.59 -5.29
N ASP A 144 -7.77 4.74 -3.97
CA ASP A 144 -6.92 4.07 -2.98
C ASP A 144 -7.11 2.54 -3.04
N TYR A 145 -8.35 2.06 -3.05
CA TYR A 145 -8.63 0.62 -3.25
C TYR A 145 -8.13 0.09 -4.60
N ALA A 146 -8.25 0.88 -5.67
CA ALA A 146 -7.66 0.54 -6.97
C ALA A 146 -6.13 0.48 -6.89
N GLY A 147 -5.52 1.42 -6.16
CA GLY A 147 -4.08 1.47 -5.89
C GLY A 147 -3.58 0.21 -5.19
N ILE A 148 -4.32 -0.33 -4.22
CA ILE A 148 -3.99 -1.62 -3.58
C ILE A 148 -3.95 -2.75 -4.62
N SER A 149 -4.93 -2.85 -5.52
CA SER A 149 -4.94 -3.85 -6.60
C SER A 149 -3.73 -3.72 -7.52
N VAL A 150 -3.36 -2.48 -7.90
CA VAL A 150 -2.17 -2.19 -8.70
C VAL A 150 -0.89 -2.58 -7.97
N GLY A 151 -0.78 -2.30 -6.66
CA GLY A 151 0.35 -2.69 -5.84
C GLY A 151 0.53 -4.22 -5.73
N ILE A 152 -0.58 -4.95 -5.59
CA ILE A 152 -0.59 -6.42 -5.61
C ILE A 152 -0.07 -6.95 -6.95
N LEU A 153 -0.53 -6.38 -8.07
CA LEU A 153 -0.02 -6.72 -9.41
C LEU A 153 1.50 -6.50 -9.50
N GLY A 154 1.99 -5.37 -8.97
CA GLY A 154 3.42 -5.04 -8.90
C GLY A 154 4.25 -6.04 -8.08
N CYS A 155 3.65 -6.73 -7.12
CA CYS A 155 4.32 -7.83 -6.41
C CYS A 155 4.34 -9.10 -7.27
N TYR A 156 3.20 -9.49 -7.82
CA TYR A 156 3.05 -10.75 -8.55
C TYR A 156 3.90 -10.84 -9.81
N VAL A 157 3.93 -9.77 -10.63
CA VAL A 157 4.61 -9.79 -11.93
C VAL A 157 6.10 -10.15 -11.82
N PRO A 158 6.95 -9.39 -11.09
CA PRO A 158 8.35 -9.75 -10.92
C PRO A 158 8.53 -11.08 -10.17
N GLY A 159 7.71 -11.34 -9.15
CA GLY A 159 7.80 -12.58 -8.36
C GLY A 159 7.61 -13.83 -9.22
N ILE A 160 6.54 -13.89 -10.01
CA ILE A 160 6.24 -15.01 -10.92
C ILE A 160 7.28 -15.09 -12.04
N PHE A 161 7.66 -13.94 -12.61
CA PHE A 161 8.61 -13.89 -13.72
C PHE A 161 9.94 -14.57 -13.36
N TYR A 162 10.55 -14.20 -12.23
CA TYR A 162 11.84 -14.73 -11.82
C TYR A 162 11.76 -16.12 -11.16
N ALA A 163 10.66 -16.42 -10.45
CA ALA A 163 10.44 -17.75 -9.88
C ALA A 163 10.37 -18.81 -11.00
N PHE A 164 9.56 -18.55 -12.03
CA PHE A 164 9.34 -19.43 -13.17
C PHE A 164 10.15 -19.01 -14.41
N TYR A 165 11.32 -18.41 -14.19
CA TYR A 165 12.20 -17.93 -15.27
C TYR A 165 12.53 -19.06 -16.28
N CYS A 166 12.82 -20.26 -15.78
CA CYS A 166 13.14 -21.44 -16.59
C CYS A 166 11.93 -22.22 -17.10
N ASN A 167 10.70 -21.88 -16.69
CA ASN A 167 9.50 -22.59 -17.07
C ASN A 167 8.43 -21.62 -17.60
N ALA A 168 8.54 -21.31 -18.90
CA ALA A 168 7.69 -20.33 -19.56
C ALA A 168 6.19 -20.68 -19.52
N PHE A 169 5.85 -21.98 -19.55
CA PHE A 169 4.46 -22.44 -19.48
C PHE A 169 3.82 -22.04 -18.15
N TRP A 170 4.43 -22.44 -17.02
CA TRP A 170 3.89 -22.12 -15.70
C TRP A 170 3.94 -20.63 -15.40
N ARG A 171 4.99 -19.93 -15.87
CA ARG A 171 5.06 -18.47 -15.80
C ARG A 171 3.82 -17.82 -16.43
N GLN A 172 3.47 -18.23 -17.65
CA GLN A 172 2.33 -17.65 -18.36
C GLN A 172 1.00 -17.99 -17.68
N VAL A 173 0.82 -19.23 -17.22
CA VAL A 173 -0.39 -19.65 -16.50
C VAL A 173 -0.62 -18.77 -15.27
N TYR A 174 0.41 -18.55 -14.46
CA TYR A 174 0.27 -17.75 -13.24
C TYR A 174 0.10 -16.26 -13.53
N LEU A 175 0.81 -15.70 -14.53
CA LEU A 175 0.61 -14.29 -14.92
C LEU A 175 -0.81 -14.03 -15.44
N LEU A 176 -1.37 -14.94 -16.26
CA LEU A 176 -2.76 -14.83 -16.73
C LEU A 176 -3.77 -15.00 -15.59
N THR A 177 -3.48 -15.87 -14.63
CA THR A 177 -4.32 -16.06 -13.44
C THR A 177 -4.34 -14.79 -12.59
N VAL A 178 -3.20 -14.16 -12.35
CA VAL A 178 -3.14 -12.90 -11.61
C VAL A 178 -3.85 -11.79 -12.37
N LEU A 179 -3.65 -11.70 -13.68
CA LEU A 179 -4.34 -10.70 -14.51
C LEU A 179 -5.86 -10.85 -14.42
N SER A 180 -6.39 -12.07 -14.50
CA SER A 180 -7.83 -12.32 -14.41
C SER A 180 -8.38 -12.01 -13.02
N LEU A 181 -7.63 -12.32 -11.96
CA LEU A 181 -8.00 -11.96 -10.58
C LEU A 181 -8.05 -10.44 -10.38
N ILE A 182 -7.03 -9.71 -10.85
CA ILE A 182 -6.99 -8.25 -10.74
C ILE A 182 -8.13 -7.62 -11.54
N LEU A 183 -8.43 -8.13 -12.74
CA LEU A 183 -9.58 -7.67 -13.52
C LEU A 183 -10.90 -7.93 -12.79
N ALA A 184 -11.06 -9.09 -12.15
CA ALA A 184 -12.25 -9.40 -11.35
C ALA A 184 -12.39 -8.45 -10.14
N VAL A 185 -11.27 -8.08 -9.49
CA VAL A 185 -11.27 -7.07 -8.42
C VAL A 185 -11.72 -5.71 -8.96
N PHE A 186 -11.22 -5.28 -10.11
CA PHE A 186 -11.66 -4.03 -10.73
C PHE A 186 -13.15 -4.05 -11.10
N CYS A 187 -13.66 -5.16 -11.63
CA CYS A 187 -15.09 -5.33 -11.86
C CYS A 187 -15.90 -5.22 -10.57
N ALA A 188 -15.44 -5.82 -9.47
CA ALA A 188 -16.07 -5.68 -8.16
C ALA A 188 -16.05 -4.24 -7.64
N GLN A 189 -14.98 -3.48 -7.90
CA GLN A 189 -14.83 -2.07 -7.48
C GLN A 189 -15.82 -1.13 -8.18
N VAL A 190 -16.28 -1.47 -9.38
CA VAL A 190 -17.31 -0.70 -10.10
C VAL A 190 -18.68 -0.81 -9.42
N HIS A 191 -18.91 -1.84 -8.60
CA HIS A 191 -20.20 -2.05 -7.97
C HIS A 191 -20.59 -0.87 -7.04
N PRO A 192 -21.81 -0.31 -7.14
CA PRO A 192 -22.19 0.90 -6.40
C PRO A 192 -22.11 0.78 -4.87
N ARG A 193 -22.27 -0.44 -4.35
CA ARG A 193 -22.16 -0.73 -2.90
C ARG A 193 -20.75 -1.10 -2.47
N TYR A 194 -19.78 -1.19 -3.39
CA TYR A 194 -18.44 -1.65 -3.05
C TYR A 194 -17.83 -0.85 -1.90
N LEU A 195 -18.02 0.47 -1.89
CA LEU A 195 -17.51 1.36 -0.83
C LEU A 195 -18.40 1.44 0.43
N SER A 196 -19.52 0.72 0.50
CA SER A 196 -20.39 0.77 1.69
C SER A 196 -19.79 0.00 2.87
N ASN A 197 -20.26 0.29 4.08
CA ASN A 197 -19.84 -0.43 5.28
C ASN A 197 -20.25 -1.91 5.24
N ASP A 198 -21.39 -2.24 4.63
CA ASP A 198 -21.86 -3.64 4.51
C ASP A 198 -20.89 -4.50 3.70
N TRP A 199 -20.25 -3.92 2.68
CA TRP A 199 -19.28 -4.60 1.83
C TRP A 199 -17.88 -4.66 2.45
N ARG A 200 -17.64 -4.07 3.62
CA ARG A 200 -16.31 -4.05 4.25
C ARG A 200 -15.72 -5.43 4.42
N ARG A 201 -16.50 -6.39 4.93
CA ARG A 201 -16.07 -7.79 5.11
C ARG A 201 -15.77 -8.47 3.78
N ILE A 202 -16.61 -8.23 2.77
CA ILE A 202 -16.43 -8.79 1.42
C ILE A 202 -15.17 -8.22 0.77
N ARG A 203 -14.94 -6.89 0.85
CA ARG A 203 -13.72 -6.25 0.33
C ARG A 203 -12.46 -6.84 0.95
N MET A 204 -12.42 -6.94 2.28
CA MET A 204 -11.29 -7.54 2.99
C MET A 204 -11.08 -8.99 2.55
N ALA A 205 -12.15 -9.79 2.45
CA ALA A 205 -12.06 -11.17 1.98
C ALA A 205 -11.50 -11.25 0.55
N ILE A 206 -11.94 -10.38 -0.37
CA ILE A 206 -11.43 -10.32 -1.75
C ILE A 206 -9.91 -10.08 -1.74
N PHE A 207 -9.43 -9.05 -1.04
CA PHE A 207 -7.99 -8.75 -1.01
C PHE A 207 -7.19 -9.87 -0.33
N CYS A 208 -7.70 -10.45 0.77
CA CYS A 208 -7.05 -11.59 1.42
C CYS A 208 -6.98 -12.81 0.51
N CYS A 209 -8.02 -13.12 -0.25
CA CYS A 209 -8.03 -14.24 -1.20
C CYS A 209 -7.05 -13.99 -2.35
N VAL A 210 -7.06 -12.79 -2.94
CA VAL A 210 -6.14 -12.44 -4.04
C VAL A 210 -4.69 -12.48 -3.56
N ALA A 211 -4.38 -12.02 -2.36
CA ALA A 211 -3.04 -12.15 -1.79
C ALA A 211 -2.71 -13.62 -1.46
N GLY A 212 -3.65 -14.37 -0.87
CA GLY A 212 -3.47 -15.76 -0.45
C GLY A 212 -3.25 -16.74 -1.59
N ILE A 213 -3.77 -16.45 -2.79
CA ILE A 213 -3.50 -17.27 -3.99
C ILE A 213 -2.00 -17.37 -4.30
N SER A 214 -1.16 -16.42 -3.86
CA SER A 214 0.31 -16.45 -4.02
C SER A 214 0.97 -17.66 -3.37
N VAL A 215 0.32 -18.30 -2.40
CA VAL A 215 0.83 -19.53 -1.76
C VAL A 215 0.95 -20.67 -2.79
N ILE A 216 0.03 -20.76 -3.75
CA ILE A 216 0.04 -21.82 -4.76
C ILE A 216 1.29 -21.75 -5.65
N PRO A 217 1.61 -20.64 -6.37
CA PRO A 217 2.83 -20.54 -7.14
C PRO A 217 4.09 -20.62 -6.27
N ALA A 218 4.06 -20.12 -5.02
CA ALA A 218 5.20 -20.24 -4.12
C ALA A 218 5.51 -21.71 -3.78
N CYS A 219 4.50 -22.49 -3.37
CA CYS A 219 4.65 -23.92 -3.10
C CYS A 219 5.10 -24.68 -4.34
N HIS A 220 4.49 -24.39 -5.50
CA HIS A 220 4.88 -25.03 -6.76
C HIS A 220 6.33 -24.72 -7.12
N TRP A 221 6.77 -23.47 -6.97
CA TRP A 221 8.15 -23.08 -7.21
C TRP A 221 9.14 -23.81 -6.28
N VAL A 222 8.81 -23.95 -4.98
CA VAL A 222 9.64 -24.69 -4.02
C VAL A 222 9.78 -26.16 -4.45
N LEU A 223 8.68 -26.81 -4.86
CA LEU A 223 8.70 -28.19 -5.34
C LEU A 223 9.57 -28.35 -6.60
N LEU A 224 9.48 -27.41 -7.55
CA LEU A 224 10.31 -27.43 -8.77
C LEU A 224 11.80 -27.16 -8.49
N THR A 225 12.11 -26.45 -7.41
CA THR A 225 13.48 -26.04 -7.04
C THR A 225 14.19 -27.06 -6.14
N GLY A 226 13.59 -28.24 -5.93
CA GLY A 226 14.16 -29.33 -5.13
C GLY A 226 13.82 -29.28 -3.63
N GLY A 227 12.82 -28.48 -3.23
CA GLY A 227 12.30 -28.42 -1.86
C GLY A 227 12.94 -27.35 -0.97
N PHE A 228 12.57 -27.35 0.31
CA PHE A 228 13.00 -26.36 1.31
C PHE A 228 14.48 -26.43 1.71
N THR A 229 15.17 -27.49 1.31
CA THR A 229 16.62 -27.67 1.54
C THR A 229 17.48 -27.02 0.47
N SER A 230 16.88 -26.50 -0.61
CA SER A 230 17.61 -25.78 -1.64
C SER A 230 18.12 -24.44 -1.13
N ASP A 231 19.39 -24.12 -1.39
CA ASP A 231 20.05 -22.89 -0.95
C ASP A 231 19.27 -21.62 -1.33
N VAL A 232 18.67 -21.65 -2.52
CA VAL A 232 17.84 -20.56 -3.06
C VAL A 232 16.59 -20.37 -2.21
N VAL A 233 15.92 -21.46 -1.87
CA VAL A 233 14.70 -21.42 -1.05
C VAL A 233 15.03 -20.98 0.38
N GLN A 234 16.13 -21.45 0.97
CA GLN A 234 16.51 -21.04 2.34
C GLN A 234 16.94 -19.57 2.43
N THR A 235 17.62 -19.07 1.41
CA THR A 235 18.05 -17.67 1.36
C THR A 235 16.86 -16.72 1.17
N ILE A 236 15.88 -17.12 0.35
CA ILE A 236 14.71 -16.29 0.02
C ILE A 236 13.56 -16.44 1.04
N VAL A 237 13.30 -17.66 1.54
CA VAL A 237 12.12 -17.97 2.37
C VAL A 237 12.44 -18.05 3.86
N MET A 238 13.62 -18.49 4.29
CA MET A 238 13.88 -18.68 5.73
C MET A 238 14.46 -17.41 6.39
N HIS A 239 15.57 -16.88 5.88
CA HIS A 239 16.26 -15.73 6.50
C HIS A 239 15.43 -14.44 6.46
N LYS A 240 14.69 -14.32 5.38
CA LYS A 240 13.93 -13.14 5.07
C LYS A 240 12.60 -13.20 5.87
N THR A 241 11.74 -14.20 5.67
CA THR A 241 10.35 -14.18 6.20
C THR A 241 10.26 -14.09 7.73
N ILE A 242 11.26 -14.61 8.46
CA ILE A 242 11.35 -14.53 9.93
C ILE A 242 11.54 -13.08 10.41
N LEU A 243 12.30 -12.26 9.69
CA LEU A 243 12.52 -10.86 10.04
C LEU A 243 11.23 -10.05 9.92
N PHE A 244 10.46 -10.31 8.84
CA PHE A 244 9.16 -9.69 8.62
C PHE A 244 8.12 -10.07 9.70
N LEU A 245 8.04 -11.35 10.07
CA LEU A 245 7.15 -11.82 11.12
C LEU A 245 7.44 -11.17 12.48
N LYS A 246 8.72 -10.93 12.81
CA LYS A 246 9.10 -10.18 14.02
C LYS A 246 8.62 -8.73 13.98
N HIS A 247 8.73 -8.05 12.83
CA HIS A 247 8.21 -6.69 12.68
C HIS A 247 6.67 -6.62 12.73
N LEU A 248 5.98 -7.63 12.20
CA LEU A 248 4.52 -7.77 12.29
C LEU A 248 4.05 -8.02 13.73
N LEU A 249 4.83 -8.72 14.55
CA LEU A 249 4.48 -8.93 15.96
C LEU A 249 4.56 -7.62 16.77
N ILE A 250 5.53 -6.76 16.46
CA ILE A 250 5.72 -5.46 17.13
C ILE A 250 4.56 -4.50 16.82
N SER A 251 4.00 -4.55 15.60
CA SER A 251 2.87 -3.69 15.22
C SER A 251 1.55 -4.07 15.90
N HIS A 252 1.40 -5.31 16.38
CA HIS A 252 0.22 -5.73 17.15
C HIS A 252 0.21 -5.22 18.61
N VAL A 253 1.33 -4.68 19.10
CA VAL A 253 1.48 -4.20 20.49
C VAL A 253 1.25 -2.70 20.63
N LEU A 254 1.40 -1.90 19.56
CA LEU A 254 1.12 -0.46 19.60
C LEU A 254 -0.33 -0.16 19.24
N GLY A 255 -1.10 0.26 20.23
CA GLY A 255 -2.50 0.66 20.07
C GLY A 255 -2.82 1.99 20.77
N GLN A 256 -3.73 2.72 20.13
CA GLN A 256 -4.57 3.80 20.65
C GLN A 256 -3.90 5.13 21.00
N LEU A 257 -3.51 5.86 19.96
CA LEU A 257 -3.11 7.26 20.05
C LEU A 257 -3.68 8.03 18.86
N ASN A 258 -4.16 9.25 19.10
CA ASN A 258 -4.87 10.06 18.10
C ASN A 258 -3.98 10.48 16.92
N TYR A 259 -2.68 10.67 17.15
CA TYR A 259 -1.75 11.24 16.17
C TYR A 259 -0.63 10.28 15.71
N LEU A 260 -0.15 9.37 16.56
CA LEU A 260 0.98 8.47 16.27
C LEU A 260 0.72 7.05 16.81
N GLY A 261 0.90 5.99 16.02
CA GLY A 261 0.73 4.61 16.48
C GLY A 261 -0.69 4.07 16.38
N ALA A 262 -1.56 4.71 15.58
CA ALA A 262 -2.85 4.11 15.23
C ALA A 262 -2.64 2.88 14.32
N SER A 263 -3.51 1.87 14.42
CA SER A 263 -3.40 0.62 13.65
C SER A 263 -3.30 0.84 12.14
N HIS A 264 -4.06 1.80 11.61
CA HIS A 264 -4.00 2.18 10.19
C HIS A 264 -2.63 2.76 9.82
N GLN A 265 -2.04 3.60 10.67
CA GLN A 265 -0.70 4.16 10.45
C GLN A 265 0.37 3.06 10.41
N LEU A 266 0.27 2.07 11.30
CA LEU A 266 1.14 0.90 11.30
C LEU A 266 0.96 0.08 10.03
N TRP A 267 -0.28 -0.08 9.55
CA TRP A 267 -0.56 -0.74 8.28
C TRP A 267 0.16 -0.06 7.10
N HIS A 268 0.10 1.27 7.00
CA HIS A 268 0.84 2.02 5.96
C HIS A 268 2.36 1.76 6.01
N ILE A 269 2.95 1.81 7.21
CA ILE A 269 4.38 1.52 7.38
C ILE A 269 4.71 0.09 6.95
N LEU A 270 3.88 -0.88 7.34
CA LEU A 270 4.06 -2.28 6.96
C LEU A 270 3.97 -2.48 5.44
N VAL A 271 3.08 -1.80 4.74
CA VAL A 271 2.97 -1.88 3.27
C VAL A 271 4.25 -1.37 2.60
N VAL A 272 4.81 -0.25 3.05
CA VAL A 272 6.09 0.28 2.53
C VAL A 272 7.22 -0.72 2.76
N VAL A 273 7.34 -1.26 3.98
CA VAL A 273 8.35 -2.27 4.32
C VAL A 273 8.17 -3.52 3.46
N MET A 274 6.93 -3.97 3.24
CA MET A 274 6.62 -5.13 2.41
C MET A 274 7.00 -4.90 0.94
N PHE A 275 6.71 -3.74 0.35
CA PHE A 275 7.12 -3.45 -1.02
C PHE A 275 8.63 -3.34 -1.16
N TYR A 276 9.30 -2.69 -0.20
CA TYR A 276 10.77 -2.63 -0.18
C TYR A 276 11.37 -4.04 -0.08
N TRP A 277 10.80 -4.87 0.78
CA TRP A 277 11.19 -6.25 0.92
C TRP A 277 11.02 -7.05 -0.37
N TRP A 278 9.86 -6.91 -1.01
CA TRP A 278 9.54 -7.59 -2.25
C TRP A 278 10.51 -7.20 -3.36
N HIS A 279 10.82 -5.91 -3.45
CA HIS A 279 11.84 -5.36 -4.33
C HIS A 279 13.21 -6.00 -4.09
N GLN A 280 13.71 -5.97 -2.85
CA GLN A 280 15.00 -6.56 -2.49
C GLN A 280 15.07 -8.06 -2.81
N THR A 281 13.95 -8.76 -2.65
CA THR A 281 13.83 -10.18 -2.99
C THR A 281 13.90 -10.37 -4.50
N ALA A 282 13.20 -9.56 -5.29
CA ALA A 282 13.28 -9.61 -6.75
C ALA A 282 14.72 -9.39 -7.23
N VAL A 283 15.43 -8.38 -6.71
CA VAL A 283 16.84 -8.07 -7.07
C VAL A 283 17.74 -9.27 -6.82
N HIS A 284 17.58 -9.89 -5.65
CA HIS A 284 18.34 -11.07 -5.29
C HIS A 284 18.06 -12.26 -6.22
N ILE A 285 16.79 -12.54 -6.53
CA ILE A 285 16.43 -13.64 -7.44
C ILE A 285 16.93 -13.38 -8.85
N MET A 286 16.81 -12.15 -9.35
CA MET A 286 17.33 -11.78 -10.67
C MET A 286 18.84 -12.04 -10.74
N HIS A 287 19.62 -11.54 -9.77
CA HIS A 287 21.06 -11.81 -9.72
C HIS A 287 21.37 -13.31 -9.65
N PHE A 288 20.61 -14.07 -8.85
CA PHE A 288 20.72 -15.52 -8.81
C PHE A 288 20.47 -16.16 -10.18
N ARG A 289 19.46 -15.73 -10.93
CA ARG A 289 19.15 -16.28 -12.26
C ARG A 289 20.19 -15.92 -13.32
N HIS A 290 20.81 -14.74 -13.22
CA HIS A 290 21.88 -14.34 -14.14
C HIS A 290 23.19 -15.10 -13.87
N THR A 291 23.45 -15.47 -12.61
CA THR A 291 24.61 -16.28 -12.23
C THR A 291 24.39 -17.79 -12.43
N GLN A 292 23.15 -18.26 -12.38
CA GLN A 292 22.75 -19.66 -12.54
C GLN A 292 21.71 -19.79 -13.67
N PRO A 293 22.16 -19.86 -14.95
CA PRO A 293 21.25 -19.94 -16.09
C PRO A 293 20.46 -21.25 -16.09
N CYS A 294 19.34 -21.25 -16.82
CA CYS A 294 18.47 -22.41 -16.90
C CYS A 294 19.21 -23.63 -17.51
N PRO A 295 18.95 -24.85 -17.02
CA PRO A 295 19.52 -26.06 -17.60
C PRO A 295 19.16 -26.14 -19.09
N THR A 296 20.17 -26.35 -19.95
CA THR A 296 19.93 -26.65 -21.36
C THR A 296 19.12 -27.94 -21.47
N ARG A 297 18.12 -27.96 -22.36
CA ARG A 297 17.15 -29.06 -22.52
C ARG A 297 17.75 -30.38 -23.07
N THR A 298 19.06 -30.57 -22.95
CA THR A 298 19.85 -31.69 -23.47
C THR A 298 20.38 -32.57 -22.34
N SER A 299 19.51 -33.35 -21.69
CA SER A 299 19.91 -34.58 -20.97
C SER A 299 18.70 -35.39 -20.47
N ARG A 300 17.75 -35.70 -21.36
CA ARG A 300 16.85 -36.85 -21.19
C ARG A 300 16.70 -37.53 -22.55
N SER A 301 17.78 -38.22 -22.95
CA SER A 301 17.72 -39.34 -23.88
C SER A 301 17.38 -40.59 -23.10
#